data_AF-A0A5V0SYG1-F1
#
_entry.id   AF-A0A5V0SYG1-F1
#
_cell.length_a   1.000
_cell.length_b   1.000
_cell.length_c   1.000
_cell.angle_alpha   90.00
_cell.angle_beta   90.00
_cell.angle_gamma   90.00
#
_symmetry.space_group_name_H-M   'P 1'
#
loop_
_entity.id
_entity.type
_entity.pdbx_description
1 polymer ?
#
loop_
_entity_poly.entity_id
_entity_poly.type
_entity_poly.pdbx_seq_one_letter_code
_entity_poly.pdbx_strand_id
1 'polypeptide(L)'
;MQITKEQVKSWHACTDGFRWFLDKFPQGGAYADVHGALIADKRFDDARWLVDKMYRTHLDKAEFIQAETAATDKMVGELTSSGDDARIGSSGYNAQIGSSGDDARIGSSGDDARIGSSGD
;
A
#
# COMPACT_ATOMS: atom_id res chain seq x y z
N MET A 1 -3.69 -15.26 2.62
CA MET A 1 -3.90 -16.03 3.87
C MET A 1 -5.01 -15.38 4.69
N GLN A 2 -5.92 -16.16 5.28
CA GLN A 2 -7.03 -15.66 6.11
C GLN A 2 -6.68 -15.72 7.59
N ILE A 3 -7.09 -14.71 8.34
CA ILE A 3 -7.04 -14.64 9.80
C ILE A 3 -8.46 -14.78 10.31
N THR A 4 -8.70 -15.81 11.13
CA THR A 4 -10.00 -16.01 11.78
C THR A 4 -10.03 -15.47 13.20
N LYS A 5 -11.23 -15.19 13.72
CA LYS A 5 -11.44 -14.78 15.11
C LYS A 5 -10.90 -15.81 16.11
N GLU A 6 -10.97 -17.10 15.79
CA GLU A 6 -10.45 -18.18 16.62
C GLU A 6 -8.92 -18.12 16.71
N GLN A 7 -8.24 -17.79 15.61
CA GLN A 7 -6.79 -17.61 15.60
C GLN A 7 -6.37 -16.39 16.44
N VAL A 8 -7.03 -15.25 16.26
CA VAL A 8 -6.71 -14.05 17.05
C VAL A 8 -6.95 -14.29 18.55
N LYS A 9 -8.01 -15.03 18.88
CA LYS A 9 -8.30 -15.44 20.25
C LYS A 9 -7.25 -16.42 20.79
N SER A 10 -6.83 -17.41 20.01
CA SER A 10 -5.81 -18.39 20.45
C SER A 10 -4.42 -17.77 20.60
N TRP A 11 -4.13 -16.70 19.86
CA TRP A 11 -2.92 -15.90 20.03
C TRP A 11 -2.94 -15.00 21.27
N HIS A 12 -4.04 -15.01 22.04
CA HIS A 12 -4.24 -14.22 23.25
C HIS A 12 -4.09 -12.71 22.98
N ALA A 13 -4.76 -12.22 21.94
CA ALA A 13 -4.87 -10.78 21.70
C ALA A 13 -5.40 -10.05 22.93
N CYS A 14 -4.90 -8.84 23.17
CA CYS A 14 -5.42 -7.99 24.23
C CYS A 14 -6.90 -7.66 23.98
N THR A 15 -7.65 -7.33 25.03
CA THR A 15 -9.09 -7.08 24.91
C THR A 15 -9.43 -5.97 23.91
N ASP A 16 -8.61 -4.91 23.88
CA ASP A 16 -8.80 -3.78 22.97
C ASP A 16 -8.56 -4.18 21.50
N GLY A 17 -7.41 -4.78 21.19
CA GLY A 17 -7.07 -5.24 19.84
C GLY A 17 -8.02 -6.33 19.32
N PHE A 18 -8.47 -7.24 20.18
CA PHE A 18 -9.45 -8.26 19.79
C PHE A 18 -10.83 -7.64 19.49
N ARG A 19 -11.27 -6.66 20.28
CA ARG A 19 -12.52 -5.93 19.99
C ARG A 19 -12.43 -5.16 18.69
N TRP A 20 -11.33 -4.43 18.47
CA TRP A 20 -11.07 -3.74 17.22
C TRP A 20 -11.14 -4.70 16.02
N PHE A 21 -10.52 -5.87 16.14
CA PHE A 21 -10.53 -6.89 15.09
C PHE A 21 -11.96 -7.38 14.78
N LEU A 22 -12.77 -7.67 15.81
CA LEU A 22 -14.14 -8.13 15.61
C LEU A 22 -15.07 -7.04 15.02
N ASP A 23 -14.80 -5.77 15.33
CA ASP A 23 -15.56 -4.64 14.78
C ASP A 23 -15.30 -4.45 13.28
N LYS A 24 -14.02 -4.44 12.88
CA LYS A 24 -13.61 -4.25 11.47
C LYS A 24 -13.72 -5.52 10.61
N PHE A 25 -13.48 -6.69 11.20
CA PHE A 25 -13.39 -7.99 10.53
C PHE A 25 -14.26 -9.05 11.24
N PRO A 26 -15.60 -8.89 11.28
CA PRO A 26 -16.50 -9.75 12.05
C PRO A 26 -16.48 -11.23 11.62
N GLN A 27 -16.12 -11.50 10.36
CA GLN A 27 -15.99 -12.85 9.80
C GLN A 27 -14.52 -13.31 9.66
N GLY A 28 -13.58 -12.56 10.22
CA GLY A 28 -12.17 -12.66 9.86
C GLY A 28 -11.84 -11.84 8.62
N GLY A 29 -10.55 -11.84 8.26
CA GLY A 29 -10.06 -11.02 7.15
C GLY A 29 -8.75 -11.56 6.59
N ALA A 30 -8.44 -11.18 5.35
CA ALA A 30 -7.15 -11.49 4.77
C ALA A 30 -6.04 -10.76 5.53
N TYR A 31 -4.91 -11.44 5.75
CA TYR A 31 -3.79 -10.88 6.50
C TYR A 31 -3.36 -9.48 6.01
N ALA A 32 -3.23 -9.29 4.69
CA ALA A 32 -2.86 -8.00 4.10
C ALA A 32 -3.89 -6.89 4.41
N ASP A 33 -5.18 -7.22 4.46
CA ASP A 33 -6.24 -6.25 4.76
C ASP A 33 -6.27 -5.90 6.24
N VAL A 34 -6.09 -6.89 7.12
CA VAL A 34 -6.00 -6.67 8.57
C VAL A 34 -4.76 -5.83 8.90
N HIS A 35 -3.61 -6.16 8.31
CA HIS A 35 -2.37 -5.41 8.51
C HIS A 35 -2.50 -3.98 7.99
N GLY A 36 -3.02 -3.77 6.78
CA GLY A 36 -3.27 -2.43 6.23
C GLY A 36 -4.25 -1.61 7.07
N ALA A 37 -5.34 -2.21 7.55
CA ALA A 37 -6.31 -1.51 8.41
C ALA A 37 -5.70 -1.08 9.75
N LEU A 38 -4.80 -1.87 10.34
CA LEU A 38 -4.06 -1.49 11.55
C LEU A 38 -3.16 -0.27 11.29
N ILE A 39 -2.47 -0.23 10.14
CA ILE A 39 -1.65 0.93 9.74
C ILE A 39 -2.52 2.17 9.52
N ALA A 40 -3.64 2.04 8.81
CA ALA A 40 -4.57 3.13 8.53
C ALA A 40 -5.17 3.74 9.81
N ASP A 41 -5.52 2.90 10.79
CA ASP A 41 -6.01 3.33 12.10
C ASP A 41 -4.87 3.74 13.06
N LYS A 42 -3.62 3.80 12.59
CA LYS A 42 -2.40 4.14 13.37
C LYS A 42 -2.14 3.23 14.57
N ARG A 43 -2.63 2.00 14.53
CA ARG A 43 -2.45 0.96 15.56
C ARG A 43 -1.16 0.17 15.30
N PHE A 44 -0.03 0.88 15.30
CA PHE A 44 1.27 0.32 14.88
C PHE A 44 1.77 -0.81 15.80
N ASP A 45 1.49 -0.74 17.10
CA ASP A 45 1.87 -1.80 18.04
C ASP A 45 1.10 -3.10 17.77
N ASP A 46 -0.19 -2.99 17.44
CA ASP A 46 -1.02 -4.14 17.07
C ASP A 46 -0.62 -4.69 15.69
N ALA A 47 -0.26 -3.83 14.73
CA ALA A 47 0.29 -4.24 13.44
C ALA A 47 1.56 -5.07 13.63
N ARG A 48 2.51 -4.57 14.45
CA ARG A 48 3.74 -5.28 14.76
C ARG A 48 3.48 -6.59 15.50
N TRP A 49 2.55 -6.59 16.45
CA TRP A 49 2.12 -7.80 17.16
C TRP A 49 1.55 -8.83 16.19
N LEU A 50 0.71 -8.42 15.25
CA LEU A 50 0.11 -9.30 14.26
C LEU A 50 1.18 -9.95 13.39
N VAL A 51 2.12 -9.16 12.86
CA VAL A 51 3.25 -9.65 12.07
C VAL A 51 4.05 -10.68 12.88
N ASP A 52 4.44 -10.38 14.12
CA ASP A 52 5.17 -11.32 14.98
C ASP A 52 4.42 -12.65 15.17
N LYS A 53 3.09 -12.62 15.37
CA LYS A 53 2.28 -13.84 15.48
C LYS A 53 2.23 -14.63 14.19
N MET A 54 2.10 -13.96 13.05
CA MET A 54 2.06 -14.61 11.74
C MET A 54 3.37 -15.34 11.45
N TYR A 55 4.51 -14.67 11.67
CA TYR A 55 5.82 -15.29 11.53
C TYR A 55 6.00 -16.48 12.47
N ARG A 56 5.66 -16.36 13.75
CA ARG A 56 5.80 -17.49 14.71
C ARG A 56 4.91 -18.69 14.39
N THR A 57 3.76 -18.47 13.77
CA THR A 57 2.76 -19.53 13.55
C THR A 57 2.85 -20.15 12.14
N HIS A 58 3.41 -19.42 11.17
CA HIS A 58 3.25 -19.74 9.76
C HIS A 58 4.52 -19.58 8.91
N LEU A 59 5.70 -19.31 9.50
CA LEU A 59 6.95 -19.16 8.75
C LEU A 59 7.32 -20.40 7.92
N ASP A 60 6.87 -21.58 8.31
CA ASP A 60 7.06 -22.84 7.58
C ASP A 60 6.15 -23.00 6.36
N LYS A 61 5.22 -22.07 6.12
CA LYS A 61 4.22 -22.15 5.05
C LYS A 61 4.56 -21.24 3.89
N ALA A 62 4.66 -21.80 2.68
CA ALA A 62 4.90 -21.04 1.46
C ALA A 62 3.78 -20.00 1.19
N GLU A 63 2.55 -20.33 1.58
CA GLU A 63 1.39 -19.43 1.45
C GLU A 63 1.51 -18.19 2.35
N PHE A 64 2.24 -18.28 3.46
CA PHE A 64 2.51 -17.12 4.32
C PHE A 64 3.49 -16.17 3.66
N ILE A 65 4.57 -16.68 3.07
CA ILE A 65 5.55 -15.85 2.35
C ILE A 65 4.86 -15.08 1.22
N GLN A 66 3.98 -15.71 0.45
CA GLN A 66 3.19 -15.03 -0.58
C GLN A 66 2.26 -13.95 0.01
N ALA A 67 1.63 -14.24 1.15
CA ALA A 67 0.74 -13.29 1.82
C ALA A 67 1.50 -12.08 2.40
N GLU A 68 2.72 -12.29 2.90
CA GLU A 68 3.62 -11.23 3.38
C GLU A 68 4.10 -10.33 2.24
N THR A 69 4.52 -10.91 1.11
CA THR A 69 4.87 -10.15 -0.08
C THR A 69 3.70 -9.30 -0.55
N ALA A 70 2.49 -9.89 -0.63
CA ALA A 70 1.30 -9.14 -1.04
C ALA A 70 0.93 -8.01 -0.06
N ALA A 71 1.09 -8.22 1.25
CA ALA A 71 0.88 -7.18 2.25
C ALA A 71 1.90 -6.04 2.09
N THR A 72 3.17 -6.38 1.85
CA THR A 72 4.24 -5.41 1.61
C THR A 72 4.00 -4.62 0.33
N ASP A 73 3.67 -5.28 -0.78
CA ASP A 73 3.36 -4.64 -2.07
C ASP A 73 2.20 -3.65 -1.94
N LYS A 74 1.16 -3.99 -1.18
CA LYS A 74 0.03 -3.10 -0.91
C LYS A 74 0.47 -1.86 -0.14
N MET A 75 1.27 -2.01 0.91
CA MET A 75 1.80 -0.88 1.69
C MET A 75 2.73 0.01 0.87
N VAL A 76 3.61 -0.58 0.06
CA VAL A 76 4.46 0.16 -0.88
C VAL A 76 3.59 0.90 -1.89
N GLY A 77 2.51 0.27 -2.38
CA GLY A 77 1.51 0.93 -3.22
C GLY A 77 0.96 2.19 -2.56
N GLU A 78 0.49 2.11 -1.32
CA GLU A 78 -0.05 3.26 -0.58
C GLU A 78 1.01 4.35 -0.29
N LEU A 79 2.25 3.96 0.03
CA LEU A 79 3.37 4.89 0.25
C LEU A 79 3.86 5.57 -1.04
N THR A 80 3.76 4.88 -2.18
CA THR A 80 4.18 5.41 -3.49
C THR A 80 3.05 6.09 -4.24
N SER A 81 1.79 5.83 -3.84
CA SER A 81 0.60 6.54 -4.32
C SER A 81 0.28 7.79 -3.50
N SER A 82 1.01 8.12 -2.42
CA SER A 82 0.92 9.44 -1.79
C SER A 82 1.56 10.55 -2.64
N GLY A 83 2.13 10.18 -3.79
CA GLY A 83 2.40 11.07 -4.91
C GLY A 83 1.25 11.02 -5.90
N ASP A 84 0.13 11.63 -5.56
CA ASP A 84 -0.90 12.02 -6.53
C ASP A 84 -0.31 12.97 -7.61
N ASP A 85 0.91 13.49 -7.41
CA ASP A 85 1.65 14.34 -8.36
C ASP A 85 3.09 13.86 -8.62
N ALA A 86 3.25 12.87 -9.51
CA ALA A 86 4.13 13.04 -10.67
C ALA A 86 4.26 11.73 -11.46
N ARG A 87 3.32 11.48 -12.37
CA ARG A 87 3.66 10.77 -13.61
C ARG A 87 2.84 11.33 -14.76
N ILE A 88 3.48 12.09 -15.65
CA ILE A 88 2.96 12.25 -17.00
C ILE A 88 4.01 11.71 -17.97
N GLY A 89 3.88 10.42 -18.31
CA GLY A 89 4.42 9.87 -19.54
C GLY A 89 3.29 9.87 -20.57
N SER A 90 3.49 10.55 -21.70
CA SER A 90 2.53 10.57 -22.81
C SER A 90 3.19 9.94 -24.02
N SER A 91 2.58 8.89 -24.57
CA SER A 91 3.11 8.14 -25.72
C SER A 91 2.00 7.91 -26.75
N GLY A 92 2.24 8.38 -27.97
CA GLY A 92 1.31 8.34 -29.11
C GLY A 92 1.61 9.50 -30.07
N TYR A 93 1.18 9.38 -31.34
CA TYR A 93 1.51 10.36 -32.40
C TYR A 93 0.98 11.79 -32.17
N ASN A 94 0.13 12.02 -31.16
CA ASN A 94 -0.44 13.34 -30.80
C ASN A 94 -0.44 13.60 -29.27
N ALA A 95 0.52 13.03 -28.54
CA ALA A 95 0.68 13.21 -27.09
C ALA A 95 1.05 14.66 -26.73
N GLN A 96 0.26 15.32 -25.86
CA GLN A 96 0.56 16.66 -25.35
C GLN A 96 0.77 16.61 -23.83
N ILE A 97 1.83 17.26 -23.33
CA ILE A 97 2.10 17.46 -21.89
C ILE A 97 2.28 18.97 -21.67
N GLY A 98 1.49 19.54 -20.77
CA GLY A 98 1.61 20.93 -20.32
C GLY A 98 2.04 21.01 -18.87
N SER A 99 2.68 22.13 -18.50
CA SER A 99 3.04 22.46 -17.11
C SER A 99 2.75 23.95 -16.91
N SER A 100 2.16 24.33 -15.77
CA SER A 100 1.78 25.71 -15.45
C SER A 100 2.10 26.02 -13.99
N GLY A 101 2.70 27.19 -13.76
CA GLY A 101 3.21 27.67 -12.48
C GLY A 101 4.51 28.45 -12.67
N ASP A 102 4.85 29.36 -11.75
CA ASP A 102 5.96 30.31 -11.92
C ASP A 102 7.34 29.64 -12.08
N ASP A 103 7.49 28.39 -11.61
CA ASP A 103 8.71 27.56 -11.71
C ASP A 103 8.50 26.26 -12.52
N ALA A 104 7.43 26.20 -13.32
CA ALA A 104 7.12 25.04 -14.14
C ALA A 104 8.24 24.76 -15.16
N ARG A 105 8.74 23.51 -15.21
CA ARG A 105 9.78 23.08 -16.15
C ARG A 105 9.32 21.86 -16.94
N ILE A 106 9.39 21.96 -18.26
CA ILE A 106 9.19 20.83 -19.18
C ILE A 106 10.54 20.51 -19.83
N GLY A 107 10.95 19.25 -19.78
CA GLY A 107 12.14 18.75 -20.46
C GLY A 107 11.77 17.65 -21.45
N SER A 108 12.47 17.57 -22.59
CA SER A 108 12.31 16.50 -23.57
C SER A 108 13.67 15.95 -23.96
N SER A 109 13.79 14.63 -24.10
CA SER A 109 15.03 13.96 -24.50
C SER A 109 14.72 12.83 -25.49
N GLY A 110 15.49 12.78 -26.59
CA GLY A 110 15.33 11.85 -27.71
C GLY A 110 15.63 12.54 -29.04
N ASP A 111 15.97 11.77 -30.08
CA ASP A 111 16.54 12.30 -31.34
C ASP A 111 15.59 13.25 -32.10
N ASP A 112 14.27 13.11 -31.93
CA ASP A 112 13.25 13.96 -32.56
C ASP A 112 12.41 14.77 -31.54
N ALA A 113 12.89 14.86 -30.29
CA ALA A 113 12.16 15.56 -29.25
C ALA A 113 12.19 17.09 -29.48
N ARG A 114 11.00 17.73 -29.53
CA ARG A 114 10.86 19.19 -29.72
C ARG A 114 9.96 19.79 -28.65
N ILE A 115 10.41 20.89 -28.04
CA ILE A 115 9.60 21.73 -27.15
C ILE A 115 9.41 23.08 -27.85
N GLY A 116 8.15 23.50 -28.00
CA GLY A 116 7.80 24.83 -28.48
C GLY A 116 7.22 25.65 -27.33
N SER A 117 7.57 26.94 -27.28
CA SER A 117 6.88 27.94 -26.46
C SER A 117 6.50 29.12 -27.34
N SER A 118 5.35 29.72 -27.06
CA SER A 118 4.89 30.95 -27.70
C SER A 118 4.27 31.84 -26.63
N GLY A 119 4.69 33.09 -26.59
CA GLY A 119 4.04 34.16 -25.82
C GLY A 119 3.84 35.37 -26.74
N ASP A 120 2.94 36.28 -26.35
CA ASP A 120 2.76 37.57 -27.02
C ASP A 120 4.01 38.46 -26.93
#